data_AF-A0A2V6G2W3-F1
#
_entry.id   AF-A0A2V6G2W3-F1
#
_cell.length_a   1.000
_cell.length_b   1.000
_cell.length_c   1.000
_cell.angle_alpha   90.00
_cell.angle_beta   90.00
_cell.angle_gamma   90.00
#
_symmetry.space_group_name_H-M   'P 1'
#
loop_
_entity.id
_entity.type
_entity.pdbx_description
1 polymer ?
#
loop_
_entity_poly.entity_id
_entity_poly.type
_entity_poly.pdbx_seq_one_letter_code
_entity_poly.pdbx_strand_id
1 'polypeptide(L)'
;MKCHVCGHTVAKPELVSEVFNLDGRRVLVERIPALACEHCGEVTLSRETTERVRRLVHGEGQPIKTISMDVFAMTVRDSRAGRIEKQVIAIRFTI
;
A
#
# COMPACT_ATOMS: atom_id res chain seq x y z
N MET A 1 -4.19 10.06 19.20
CA MET A 1 -5.03 10.56 18.09
C MET A 1 -6.48 10.15 18.36
N LYS A 2 -7.49 10.79 17.78
CA LYS A 2 -8.86 10.23 17.74
C LYS A 2 -9.09 9.61 16.37
N CYS A 3 -9.45 8.34 16.31
CA CYS A 3 -9.80 7.66 15.07
C CYS A 3 -10.98 8.38 14.42
N HIS A 4 -10.81 8.82 13.17
CA HIS A 4 -11.85 9.54 12.44
C HIS A 4 -12.98 8.62 11.96
N VAL A 5 -12.76 7.30 11.97
CA VAL A 5 -13.77 6.29 11.59
C VAL A 5 -14.65 5.88 12.77
N CYS A 6 -14.07 5.47 13.91
CA CYS A 6 -14.83 4.92 15.04
C CYS A 6 -14.78 5.77 16.32
N GLY A 7 -14.01 6.86 16.34
CA GLY A 7 -13.88 7.74 17.50
C GLY A 7 -12.97 7.23 18.63
N HIS A 8 -12.43 6.00 18.55
CA HIS A 8 -11.50 5.45 19.53
C HIS A 8 -10.19 6.25 19.58
N THR A 9 -9.54 6.32 20.75
CA THR A 9 -8.41 7.25 20.98
C THR A 9 -7.04 6.59 21.06
N VAL A 10 -6.99 5.26 20.99
CA VAL A 10 -5.74 4.49 21.03
C VAL A 10 -5.40 3.97 19.63
N ALA A 11 -4.14 4.09 19.28
CA ALA A 11 -3.57 3.57 18.06
C ALA A 11 -2.19 2.99 18.35
N LYS A 12 -1.80 1.98 17.58
CA LYS A 12 -0.51 1.29 17.68
C LYS A 12 0.34 1.55 16.43
N PRO A 13 1.67 1.66 16.56
CA PRO A 13 2.55 1.63 15.41
C PRO A 13 2.42 0.31 14.65
N GLU A 14 2.33 0.40 13.32
CA GLU A 14 2.23 -0.77 12.45
C GLU A 14 3.01 -0.53 11.15
N LEU A 15 3.43 -1.62 10.50
CA LEU A 15 4.04 -1.60 9.18
C LEU A 15 3.04 -2.17 8.18
N VAL A 16 2.54 -1.32 7.29
CA VAL A 16 1.50 -1.69 6.32
C VAL A 16 2.05 -1.81 4.91
N SER A 17 1.28 -2.47 4.04
CA SER A 17 1.56 -2.57 2.62
C SER A 17 0.38 -2.02 1.82
N GLU A 18 0.65 -1.04 0.96
CA GLU A 18 -0.41 -0.32 0.23
C GLU A 18 -0.15 -0.37 -1.28
N VAL A 19 -1.23 -0.46 -2.07
CA VAL A 19 -1.16 -0.42 -3.53
C VAL A 19 -1.57 0.96 -4.03
N PHE A 20 -0.63 1.65 -4.67
CA PHE A 20 -0.84 2.95 -5.31
C PHE A 20 -1.10 2.75 -6.80
N ASN A 21 -2.09 3.46 -7.35
CA ASN A 21 -2.34 3.52 -8.78
C ASN A 21 -1.76 4.84 -9.33
N LEU A 22 -0.79 4.75 -10.24
CA LEU A 22 -0.01 5.89 -10.76
C LEU A 22 0.16 5.74 -12.26
N ASP A 23 -0.36 6.68 -13.04
CA ASP A 23 -0.20 6.71 -14.50
C ASP A 23 -0.51 5.36 -15.18
N GLY A 24 -1.58 4.68 -14.74
CA GLY A 24 -1.98 3.37 -15.27
C GLY A 24 -1.14 2.18 -14.77
N ARG A 25 -0.10 2.41 -13.96
CA ARG A 25 0.70 1.39 -13.28
C ARG A 25 0.25 1.19 -11.85
N ARG A 26 0.47 0.00 -11.31
CA ARG A 26 0.23 -0.32 -9.90
C ARG A 26 1.57 -0.45 -9.18
N VAL A 27 1.70 0.19 -8.04
CA VAL A 27 2.91 0.15 -7.22
C VAL A 27 2.53 -0.34 -5.83
N LEU A 28 3.05 -1.50 -5.43
CA LEU A 28 2.91 -2.00 -4.08
C LEU A 28 4.05 -1.42 -3.24
N VAL A 29 3.75 -0.62 -2.23
CA VAL A 29 4.76 -0.14 -1.29
C VAL A 29 4.62 -0.93 0.01
N GLU A 30 5.68 -1.64 0.39
CA GLU A 30 5.72 -2.50 1.57
C GLU A 30 6.37 -1.80 2.76
N ARG A 31 5.98 -2.22 3.98
CA ARG A 31 6.55 -1.80 5.26
C ARG A 31 6.49 -0.29 5.50
N ILE A 32 5.39 0.34 5.11
CA ILE A 32 5.13 1.76 5.37
C ILE A 32 4.84 1.95 6.87
N PRO A 33 5.59 2.81 7.59
CA PRO A 33 5.28 3.14 8.98
C PRO A 33 3.95 3.89 9.11
N ALA A 34 3.04 3.34 9.90
CA ALA A 34 1.69 3.87 10.10
C ALA A 34 1.25 3.78 11.56
N LEU A 35 0.14 4.44 11.88
CA LEU A 35 -0.62 4.22 13.10
C LEU A 35 -1.93 3.52 12.75
N ALA A 36 -2.17 2.35 13.32
CA ALA A 36 -3.41 1.61 13.19
C ALA A 36 -4.27 1.76 14.45
N CYS A 37 -5.56 2.06 14.29
CA CYS A 37 -6.50 2.10 15.41
C CYS A 37 -6.60 0.71 16.05
N GLU A 38 -6.41 0.61 17.37
CA GLU A 38 -6.48 -0.69 18.06
C GLU A 38 -7.88 -1.32 18.06
N HIS A 39 -8.92 -0.51 17.85
CA HIS A 39 -10.30 -0.97 17.85
C HIS A 39 -10.80 -1.41 16.46
N CYS A 40 -10.66 -0.56 15.44
CA CYS A 40 -11.23 -0.82 14.12
C CYS A 40 -10.20 -1.13 13.02
N GLY A 41 -8.90 -1.03 13.32
CA GLY A 41 -7.83 -1.27 12.36
C GLY A 41 -7.57 -0.13 11.38
N GLU A 42 -8.30 0.98 11.44
CA GLU A 42 -8.10 2.12 10.54
C GLU A 42 -6.64 2.62 10.59
N VAL A 43 -6.03 2.72 9.41
CA VAL A 43 -4.61 3.05 9.23
C VAL A 43 -4.46 4.52 8.87
N THR A 44 -3.53 5.20 9.53
CA THR A 44 -3.19 6.59 9.22
C THR A 44 -1.69 6.76 9.01
N LEU A 45 -1.33 7.46 7.93
CA LEU A 45 0.05 7.82 7.61
C LEU A 45 0.35 9.22 8.10
N SER A 46 1.56 9.43 8.65
CA SER A 46 2.03 10.77 8.96
C SER A 46 2.26 11.60 7.68
N ARG A 47 2.29 12.92 7.80
CA ARG A 47 2.64 13.82 6.68
C ARG A 47 4.02 13.47 6.09
N GLU A 48 5.00 13.23 6.96
CA GLU A 48 6.35 12.87 6.54
C GLU A 48 6.35 11.53 5.77
N THR A 49 5.70 10.50 6.33
CA THR A 49 5.58 9.20 5.67
C THR A 49 4.91 9.35 4.31
N THR A 50 3.82 10.12 4.23
CA THR A 50 3.07 10.36 2.99
C THR A 50 3.95 11.00 1.92
N GLU A 51 4.72 12.04 2.26
CA GLU A 51 5.63 12.68 1.31
C GLU A 51 6.78 11.76 0.87
N ARG A 52 7.33 10.95 1.79
CA ARG A 52 8.35 9.95 1.43
C ARG A 52 7.79 8.90 0.46
N VAL A 53 6.58 8.39 0.72
CA VAL A 53 5.90 7.46 -0.20
C VAL A 53 5.68 8.11 -1.56
N ARG A 54 5.18 9.37 -1.61
CA ARG A 54 4.98 10.11 -2.86
C ARG A 54 6.27 10.19 -3.67
N ARG A 55 7.39 10.62 -3.07
CA ARG A 55 8.69 10.68 -3.75
C ARG A 55 9.12 9.31 -4.27
N LEU A 56 9.00 8.29 -3.44
CA LEU A 56 9.40 6.92 -3.77
C LEU A 56 8.64 6.37 -4.98
N VAL A 57 7.32 6.54 -5.02
CA VAL A 57 6.50 6.01 -6.12
C VAL A 57 6.61 6.81 -7.42
N HIS A 58 7.06 8.08 -7.34
CA HIS A 58 7.41 8.90 -8.50
C HIS A 58 8.88 8.76 -8.95
N GLY A 59 9.64 7.83 -8.37
CA GLY A 59 11.02 7.55 -8.78
C GLY A 59 12.07 8.50 -8.19
N GLU A 60 11.69 9.38 -7.26
CA GLU A 60 12.61 10.24 -6.51
C GLU A 60 13.27 9.48 -5.32
N GLY A 61 13.37 8.16 -5.42
CA GLY A 61 13.98 7.27 -4.43
C GLY A 61 14.51 5.98 -5.07
N GLN A 62 15.38 5.26 -4.37
CA GLN A 62 15.90 3.96 -4.83
C GLN A 62 15.08 2.81 -4.23
N PRO A 63 14.21 2.13 -5.01
CA PRO A 63 13.49 0.98 -4.51
C PRO A 63 14.46 -0.16 -4.18
N ILE A 64 14.35 -0.73 -2.98
CA ILE A 64 15.21 -1.85 -2.56
C ILE A 64 15.04 -3.08 -3.48
N LYS A 65 13.83 -3.27 -4.05
CA LYS A 65 13.51 -4.39 -4.94
C LYS A 65 12.28 -4.04 -5.77
N THR A 66 12.34 -4.27 -7.09
CA THR A 66 11.19 -4.22 -8.00
C THR A 66 10.86 -5.64 -8.46
N ILE A 67 9.59 -6.04 -8.36
CA ILE A 67 9.12 -7.38 -8.79
C ILE A 67 7.96 -7.18 -9.75
N SER A 68 8.07 -7.67 -10.99
CA SER A 68 6.94 -7.75 -11.91
C SER A 68 6.06 -8.94 -11.55
N MET A 69 4.76 -8.73 -11.33
CA MET A 69 3.81 -9.78 -10.96
C MET A 69 2.64 -9.85 -11.94
N ASP A 70 2.16 -11.04 -12.24
CA ASP A 70 0.91 -11.26 -12.99
C ASP A 70 -0.29 -11.08 -12.07
N VAL A 71 -1.34 -10.40 -12.56
CA VAL A 71 -2.59 -10.21 -11.82
C VAL A 71 -3.67 -11.08 -12.45
N PHE A 72 -4.31 -11.92 -11.66
CA PHE A 72 -5.44 -12.74 -12.13
C PHE A 72 -6.75 -12.13 -11.61
N ALA A 73 -7.73 -11.92 -12.48
CA ALA A 73 -9.08 -11.61 -12.03
C ALA A 73 -9.80 -12.92 -11.68
N MET A 74 -10.10 -13.10 -10.40
CA MET A 74 -11.00 -14.17 -9.97
C MET A 74 -12.40 -13.61 -9.85
N THR A 75 -13.21 -13.79 -10.90
CA THR A 75 -14.66 -13.57 -10.79
C THR A 75 -15.30 -14.83 -10.23
N VAL A 76 -16.15 -14.68 -9.21
CA VAL A 76 -16.80 -15.77 -8.44
C VAL A 76 -17.67 -16.72 -9.29
N ARG A 77 -17.77 -16.52 -10.61
CA ARG A 77 -18.62 -17.28 -11.54
C ARG A 77 -17.93 -17.81 -12.81
N ASP A 78 -16.61 -17.71 -12.96
CA ASP A 78 -15.95 -18.19 -14.19
C ASP A 78 -14.92 -19.29 -13.92
N SER A 79 -15.14 -20.45 -14.53
CA SER A 79 -14.20 -21.58 -14.62
C SER A 79 -12.99 -21.30 -15.54
N ARG A 80 -12.85 -20.10 -16.10
CA ARG A 80 -11.69 -19.64 -16.86
C ARG A 80 -11.15 -18.34 -16.24
N ALA A 81 -10.27 -18.48 -15.25
CA ALA A 81 -9.49 -17.34 -14.76
C ALA A 81 -8.65 -16.75 -15.91
N GLY A 82 -9.03 -15.59 -16.42
CA GLY A 82 -8.26 -14.86 -17.42
C GLY A 82 -7.05 -14.18 -16.79
N ARG A 83 -5.86 -14.38 -17.35
CA ARG A 83 -4.65 -13.62 -16.98
C ARG A 83 -4.86 -12.15 -17.35
N ILE A 84 -4.67 -11.26 -16.38
CA ILE A 84 -4.56 -9.83 -16.66
C ILE A 84 -3.06 -9.49 -16.54
N GLU A 85 -2.40 -9.22 -17.67
CA GLU A 85 -1.05 -8.67 -17.64
C GLU A 85 -1.10 -7.25 -17.07
N LYS A 86 -0.88 -7.12 -15.76
CA LYS A 86 -0.71 -5.85 -15.07
C LYS A 86 0.55 -5.93 -14.21
N GLN A 87 1.60 -5.28 -14.66
CA GLN A 87 2.84 -5.17 -13.89
C GLN A 87 2.57 -4.36 -12.61
N VAL A 88 2.72 -5.01 -11.46
CA VAL A 88 2.85 -4.32 -10.17
C VAL A 88 4.33 -4.08 -9.93
N ILE A 89 4.73 -2.90 -9.46
CA ILE A 89 6.10 -2.62 -9.00
C ILE A 89 6.08 -2.69 -7.49
N ALA A 90 6.71 -3.70 -6.89
CA ALA A 90 6.96 -3.69 -5.45
C ALA A 90 8.04 -2.65 -5.12
N ILE A 91 7.90 -1.93 -4.01
CA ILE A 91 8.92 -1.06 -3.45
C ILE A 91 8.89 -1.23 -1.93
N ARG A 92 10.04 -1.49 -1.30
CA ARG A 92 10.12 -1.54 0.16
C ARG A 92 10.49 -0.17 0.73
N PHE A 93 9.71 0.30 1.69
CA PHE A 93 9.98 1.54 2.41
C PHE A 93 11.16 1.34 3.37
N THR A 94 12.14 2.23 3.31
CA THR A 94 13.26 2.29 4.25
C THR A 94 12.87 3.21 5.40
N ILE A 95 12.91 2.69 6.64
CA ILE A 95 12.57 3.42 7.86
C ILE A 95 13.75 4.33 8.23
#